data_AF-A0A542XEG1-F1
#
_entry.id   AF-A0A542XEG1-F1
#
_cell.length_a   1.000
_cell.length_b   1.000
_cell.length_c   1.000
_cell.angle_alpha   90.00
_cell.angle_beta   90.00
_cell.angle_gamma   90.00
#
_symmetry.space_group_name_H-M   'P 1'
#
loop_
_entity.id
_entity.type
_entity.pdbx_description
1 polymer ?
#
loop_
_entity_poly.entity_id
_entity_poly.type
_entity_poly.pdbx_seq_one_letter_code
_entity_poly.pdbx_strand_id
1 'polypeptide(L)'
;MLRKEALGVLLLGLVAVFVLWSAWVGPRPDSPPPESMPSEGYVLSLNAPDGLSSVRPWSTGELIDRLRPAPEGNVLVWTEAGRVRWATLSPSDPMLKEYRARPVSSTGLQPAEALHRPMVVGVLMSLLALWAVVAGPRPRYGTRWFWFWLLSASLGLGIAWYAVAELIRTPDERRPRRRSGLDGFVTGLVISAGVGAMLWLLQGL
;
A
#
# COMPACT_ATOMS: atom_id res chain seq x y z
N MET A 1 -6.95 7.59 29.71
CA MET A 1 -5.85 6.84 29.08
C MET A 1 -6.42 5.60 28.41
N LEU A 2 -6.16 5.38 27.12
CA LEU A 2 -6.62 4.16 26.43
C LEU A 2 -5.96 2.94 27.07
N ARG A 3 -6.72 1.84 27.23
CA ARG A 3 -6.13 0.57 27.67
C ARG A 3 -5.14 0.08 26.60
N LYS A 4 -3.99 -0.44 27.04
CA LYS A 4 -2.92 -0.92 26.16
C LYS A 4 -3.41 -1.95 25.14
N GLU A 5 -4.26 -2.86 25.57
CA GLU A 5 -4.90 -3.88 24.73
C GLU A 5 -5.80 -3.25 23.65
N ALA A 6 -6.58 -2.22 24.01
CA ALA A 6 -7.42 -1.52 23.05
C ALA A 6 -6.60 -0.84 21.95
N LEU A 7 -5.43 -0.26 22.30
CA LEU A 7 -4.49 0.28 21.31
C LEU A 7 -3.92 -0.83 20.42
N GLY A 8 -3.62 -2.00 20.98
CA GLY A 8 -3.17 -3.17 20.23
C GLY A 8 -4.21 -3.66 19.21
N VAL A 9 -5.45 -3.84 19.64
CA VAL A 9 -6.56 -4.24 18.77
C VAL A 9 -6.82 -3.18 17.69
N LEU A 10 -6.76 -1.90 18.05
CA LEU A 10 -6.90 -0.80 17.10
C LEU A 10 -5.82 -0.87 16.01
N LEU A 11 -4.55 -0.99 16.38
CA LEU A 11 -3.45 -1.08 15.42
C LEU A 11 -3.59 -2.31 14.52
N LEU A 12 -3.97 -3.46 15.07
CA LEU A 12 -4.17 -4.68 14.28
C LEU A 12 -5.34 -4.54 13.31
N GLY A 13 -6.46 -3.93 13.76
CA GLY A 13 -7.61 -3.61 12.91
C GLY A 13 -7.24 -2.66 11.78
N LEU A 14 -6.46 -1.61 12.08
CA LEU A 14 -5.98 -0.67 11.06
C LEU A 14 -5.08 -1.36 10.02
N VAL A 15 -4.17 -2.26 10.44
CA VAL A 15 -3.34 -3.04 9.51
C VAL A 15 -4.22 -3.92 8.62
N ALA A 16 -5.20 -4.62 9.18
CA ALA A 16 -6.10 -5.48 8.41
C ALA A 16 -6.92 -4.68 7.40
N VAL A 17 -7.52 -3.55 7.81
CA VAL A 17 -8.26 -2.66 6.91
C VAL A 17 -7.34 -2.11 5.82
N PHE A 18 -6.13 -1.66 6.16
CA PHE A 18 -5.16 -1.16 5.18
C PHE A 18 -4.80 -2.22 4.14
N VAL A 19 -4.52 -3.47 4.55
CA VAL A 19 -4.17 -4.56 3.64
C VAL A 19 -5.36 -4.91 2.73
N LEU A 20 -6.55 -5.09 3.30
CA LEU A 20 -7.75 -5.42 2.54
C LEU A 20 -8.11 -4.31 1.55
N TRP A 21 -8.04 -3.06 1.98
CA TRP A 21 -8.35 -1.92 1.13
C TRP A 21 -7.31 -1.73 0.03
N SER A 22 -6.02 -1.88 0.34
CA SER A 22 -4.95 -1.82 -0.66
C SER A 22 -5.09 -2.93 -1.71
N ALA A 23 -5.42 -4.15 -1.29
CA ALA A 23 -5.68 -5.27 -2.19
C ALA A 23 -6.95 -5.04 -3.04
N TRP A 24 -7.95 -4.37 -2.50
CA TRP A 24 -9.16 -4.01 -3.22
C TRP A 24 -8.90 -2.96 -4.31
N VAL A 25 -8.23 -1.87 -3.95
CA VAL A 25 -7.98 -0.69 -4.81
C VAL A 25 -6.89 -0.94 -5.85
N GLY A 26 -5.94 -1.83 -5.55
CA GLY A 26 -4.75 -2.06 -6.36
C GLY A 26 -5.04 -2.25 -7.86
N PRO A 27 -4.16 -1.73 -8.74
CA PRO A 27 -4.42 -1.69 -10.17
C PRO A 27 -4.51 -3.09 -10.76
N ARG A 28 -5.50 -3.33 -11.63
CA ARG A 28 -5.71 -4.61 -12.31
C ARG A 28 -5.70 -4.46 -13.83
N PRO A 29 -4.97 -5.33 -14.56
CA PRO A 29 -5.06 -5.35 -16.01
C PRO A 29 -6.43 -5.87 -16.42
N ASP A 30 -7.00 -5.20 -17.41
CA ASP A 30 -8.17 -5.63 -18.14
C ASP A 30 -7.79 -5.95 -19.57
N SER A 31 -8.11 -7.17 -19.97
CA SER A 31 -7.96 -7.62 -21.34
C SER A 31 -9.12 -8.57 -21.63
N PRO A 32 -10.08 -8.19 -22.48
CA PRO A 32 -10.11 -6.99 -23.34
C PRO A 32 -10.42 -5.67 -22.60
N PRO A 33 -10.12 -4.50 -23.20
CA PRO A 33 -10.60 -3.19 -22.73
C PRO A 33 -12.14 -3.16 -22.67
N PRO A 34 -12.73 -2.24 -21.89
CA PRO A 34 -14.18 -2.19 -21.70
C PRO A 34 -14.89 -1.89 -23.04
N GLU A 35 -15.98 -2.62 -23.31
CA GLU A 35 -16.77 -2.46 -24.54
C GLU A 35 -17.40 -1.06 -24.66
N SER A 36 -17.62 -0.41 -23.51
CA SER A 36 -18.14 0.95 -23.44
C SER A 36 -17.18 1.85 -22.70
N MET A 37 -17.17 3.12 -23.10
CA MET A 37 -16.33 4.13 -22.50
C MET A 37 -16.74 4.37 -21.03
N PRO A 38 -15.81 4.33 -20.06
CA PRO A 38 -16.10 4.74 -18.69
C PRO A 38 -16.65 6.16 -18.70
N SER A 39 -17.83 6.35 -18.12
CA SER A 39 -18.49 7.66 -18.10
C SER A 39 -17.77 8.68 -17.23
N GLU A 40 -16.94 8.22 -16.27
CA GLU A 40 -16.25 9.05 -15.28
C GLU A 40 -14.89 8.44 -14.89
N GLY A 41 -13.98 9.28 -14.38
CA GLY A 41 -12.79 8.83 -13.67
C GLY A 41 -11.79 8.03 -14.51
N TYR A 42 -11.52 8.46 -15.75
CA TYR A 42 -10.51 7.84 -16.61
C TYR A 42 -9.39 8.81 -17.02
N VAL A 43 -8.22 8.26 -17.36
CA VAL A 43 -7.07 8.97 -17.90
C VAL A 43 -6.37 8.12 -18.96
N LEU A 44 -5.92 8.77 -20.03
CA LEU A 44 -4.96 8.17 -20.97
C LEU A 44 -3.54 8.48 -20.51
N SER A 45 -2.77 7.45 -20.19
CA SER A 45 -1.36 7.55 -19.82
C SER A 45 -0.46 6.87 -20.86
N LEU A 46 0.82 7.22 -20.82
CA LEU A 46 1.90 6.50 -21.52
C LEU A 46 2.28 5.19 -20.82
N ASN A 47 1.97 5.05 -19.53
CA ASN A 47 2.44 3.95 -18.69
C ASN A 47 1.28 3.22 -18.01
N ALA A 48 1.39 1.90 -17.91
CA ALA A 48 0.54 1.13 -17.02
C ALA A 48 0.77 1.54 -15.56
N PRO A 49 -0.27 1.60 -14.72
CA PRO A 49 -0.09 1.76 -13.29
C PRO A 49 0.73 0.58 -12.76
N ASP A 50 1.83 0.91 -12.09
CA ASP A 50 2.64 -0.07 -11.38
C ASP A 50 1.82 -0.71 -10.26
N GLY A 51 1.99 -2.01 -10.06
CA GLY A 51 1.44 -2.70 -8.89
C GLY A 51 1.97 -2.07 -7.59
N LEU A 52 1.19 -2.14 -6.51
CA LEU A 52 1.60 -1.64 -5.19
C LEU A 52 2.92 -2.25 -4.70
N SER A 53 3.31 -3.43 -5.19
CA SER A 53 4.57 -4.10 -4.88
C SER A 53 5.79 -3.47 -5.55
N SER A 54 5.63 -2.81 -6.70
CA SER A 54 6.71 -2.12 -7.43
C SER A 54 6.90 -0.66 -7.00
N VAL A 55 5.90 -0.07 -6.34
CA VAL A 55 5.96 1.31 -5.86
C VAL A 55 6.86 1.37 -4.62
N ARG A 56 7.92 2.18 -4.68
CA ARG A 56 8.74 2.44 -3.50
C ARG A 56 7.93 3.29 -2.53
N PRO A 57 8.02 3.05 -1.20
CA PRO A 57 7.25 3.81 -0.22
C PRO A 57 7.42 5.33 -0.28
N TRP A 58 8.53 5.81 -0.86
CA TRP A 58 8.85 7.24 -1.03
C TRP A 58 8.63 7.77 -2.46
N SER A 59 8.22 6.93 -3.41
CA SER A 59 8.01 7.32 -4.82
C SER A 59 6.54 7.60 -5.16
N THR A 60 5.73 8.00 -4.17
CA THR A 60 4.30 8.30 -4.37
C THR A 60 4.06 9.39 -5.41
N GLY A 61 4.93 10.41 -5.43
CA GLY A 61 4.90 11.43 -6.47
C GLY A 61 5.10 10.86 -7.86
N GLU A 62 6.03 9.91 -8.03
CA GLU A 62 6.29 9.26 -9.32
C GLU A 62 5.08 8.45 -9.81
N LEU A 63 4.37 7.76 -8.92
CA LEU A 63 3.16 7.02 -9.31
C LEU A 63 2.08 7.95 -9.85
N ILE A 64 1.85 9.07 -9.14
CA ILE A 64 0.87 10.09 -9.56
C ILE A 64 1.32 10.74 -10.87
N ASP A 65 2.61 11.04 -11.00
CA ASP A 65 3.18 11.66 -12.19
C ASP A 65 3.12 10.74 -13.41
N ARG A 66 3.30 9.43 -13.23
CA ARG A 66 3.12 8.42 -14.29
C ARG A 66 1.68 8.27 -14.75
N LEU A 67 0.71 8.62 -13.91
CA LEU A 67 -0.72 8.59 -14.25
C LEU A 67 -1.25 9.92 -14.79
N ARG A 68 -0.36 10.89 -15.05
CA ARG A 68 -0.78 12.15 -15.66
C ARG A 68 -1.33 11.91 -17.08
N PRO A 69 -2.37 12.65 -17.47
CA PRO A 69 -2.89 12.59 -18.83
C PRO A 69 -1.80 12.93 -19.84
N ALA A 70 -1.66 12.08 -20.85
CA ALA A 70 -0.74 12.28 -21.96
C ALA A 70 -1.52 12.25 -23.29
N PRO A 71 -1.39 13.27 -24.17
CA PRO A 71 -2.06 13.28 -25.47
C PRO A 71 -1.73 12.06 -26.34
N GLU A 72 -0.50 11.58 -26.22
CA GLU A 72 0.02 10.41 -26.94
C GLU A 72 -0.20 9.10 -26.18
N GLY A 73 -0.80 9.15 -24.98
CA GLY A 73 -1.09 7.98 -24.16
C GLY A 73 -1.87 6.93 -24.92
N ASN A 74 -1.56 5.67 -24.65
CA ASN A 74 -2.22 4.48 -25.18
C ASN A 74 -2.68 3.52 -24.07
N VAL A 75 -2.40 3.85 -22.81
CA VAL A 75 -2.90 3.10 -21.66
C VAL A 75 -4.11 3.82 -21.11
N LEU A 76 -5.27 3.20 -21.23
CA LEU A 76 -6.48 3.66 -20.57
C LEU A 76 -6.45 3.19 -19.12
N VAL A 77 -6.52 4.11 -18.18
CA VAL A 77 -6.61 3.81 -16.74
C VAL A 77 -7.89 4.43 -16.22
N TRP A 78 -8.72 3.67 -15.50
CA TRP A 78 -9.98 4.17 -14.97
C TRP A 78 -10.29 3.59 -13.60
N THR A 79 -11.25 4.21 -12.92
CA THR A 79 -11.77 3.73 -11.64
C THR A 79 -13.15 3.14 -11.81
N GLU A 80 -13.37 1.93 -11.29
CA GLU A 80 -14.67 1.27 -11.29
C GLU A 80 -14.95 0.69 -9.90
N ALA A 81 -16.04 1.12 -9.25
CA ALA A 81 -16.38 0.72 -7.88
C ALA A 81 -15.20 0.88 -6.88
N GLY A 82 -14.40 1.95 -7.05
CA GLY A 82 -13.23 2.24 -6.23
C GLY A 82 -11.99 1.38 -6.52
N ARG A 83 -12.01 0.56 -7.58
CA ARG A 83 -10.87 -0.23 -8.05
C ARG A 83 -10.22 0.46 -9.23
N VAL A 84 -8.89 0.46 -9.29
CA VAL A 84 -8.18 0.94 -10.47
C VAL A 84 -8.05 -0.20 -11.47
N ARG A 85 -8.52 0.02 -12.70
CA ARG A 85 -8.38 -0.89 -13.83
C ARG A 85 -7.60 -0.20 -14.93
N TRP A 86 -6.92 -0.99 -15.75
CA TRP A 86 -6.19 -0.44 -16.89
C TRP A 86 -6.14 -1.41 -18.06
N ALA A 87 -6.09 -0.87 -19.27
CA ALA A 87 -5.96 -1.63 -20.49
C ALA A 87 -5.07 -0.88 -21.48
N THR A 88 -4.23 -1.61 -22.22
CA THR A 88 -3.45 -1.04 -23.31
C THR A 88 -4.28 -1.06 -24.58
N LEU A 89 -4.48 0.11 -25.19
CA LEU A 89 -5.16 0.27 -26.47
C LEU A 89 -4.14 0.20 -27.60
N SER A 90 -4.49 -0.52 -28.66
CA SER A 90 -3.69 -0.51 -29.89
C SER A 90 -3.71 0.90 -30.52
N PRO A 91 -2.61 1.38 -31.13
CA PRO A 91 -2.64 2.61 -31.94
C PRO A 91 -3.70 2.62 -33.05
N SER A 92 -4.11 1.43 -33.52
CA SER A 92 -5.15 1.24 -34.53
C SER A 92 -6.57 1.17 -33.97
N ASP A 93 -6.75 1.18 -32.65
CA ASP A 93 -8.05 1.05 -31.99
C ASP A 93 -8.91 2.31 -32.24
N PRO A 94 -10.13 2.18 -32.80
CA PRO A 94 -11.02 3.32 -32.99
C PRO A 94 -11.37 4.02 -31.66
N MET A 95 -11.45 3.28 -30.55
CA MET A 95 -11.74 3.87 -29.23
C MET A 95 -10.64 4.84 -28.80
N LEU A 96 -9.38 4.57 -29.13
CA LEU A 96 -8.26 5.45 -28.77
C LEU A 96 -8.42 6.85 -29.38
N LYS A 97 -8.94 6.93 -30.62
CA LYS A 97 -9.24 8.21 -31.27
C LYS A 97 -10.34 8.95 -30.53
N GLU A 98 -11.38 8.24 -30.08
CA GLU A 98 -12.46 8.84 -29.30
C GLU A 98 -11.97 9.36 -27.95
N TYR A 99 -11.17 8.58 -27.22
CA TYR A 99 -10.60 9.00 -25.94
C TYR A 99 -9.72 10.24 -26.06
N ARG A 100 -8.91 10.34 -27.13
CA ARG A 100 -8.06 11.52 -27.39
C ARG A 100 -8.85 12.76 -27.78
N ALA A 101 -10.02 12.58 -28.39
CA ALA A 101 -10.89 13.69 -28.77
C ALA A 101 -11.67 14.27 -27.59
N ARG A 102 -11.85 13.52 -26.50
CA ARG A 102 -12.54 14.00 -25.31
C ARG A 102 -11.59 14.75 -24.38
N PRO A 103 -12.06 15.82 -23.72
CA PRO A 103 -11.33 16.40 -22.61
C PRO A 103 -11.19 15.35 -21.50
N VAL A 104 -10.06 15.39 -20.78
CA VAL A 104 -9.82 14.54 -19.60
C VAL A 104 -11.03 14.63 -18.67
N SER A 105 -11.60 13.47 -18.31
CA SER A 105 -12.75 13.45 -17.40
C SER A 105 -12.33 14.05 -16.06
N SER A 106 -12.92 15.20 -15.73
CA SER A 106 -12.77 15.85 -14.42
C SER A 106 -13.80 15.34 -13.40
N THR A 107 -14.75 14.52 -13.85
CA THR A 107 -15.84 13.95 -13.05
C THR A 107 -15.47 12.56 -12.53
N GLY A 108 -15.88 12.25 -11.30
CA GLY A 108 -15.63 10.96 -10.65
C GLY A 108 -14.29 10.85 -9.93
N LEU A 109 -14.04 9.68 -9.33
CA LEU A 109 -12.82 9.39 -8.58
C LEU A 109 -11.65 9.13 -9.54
N GLN A 110 -10.67 10.02 -9.59
CA GLN A 110 -9.50 9.83 -10.45
C GLN A 110 -8.65 8.64 -9.98
N PRO A 111 -8.06 7.85 -10.90
CA PRO A 111 -7.24 6.69 -10.52
C PRO A 111 -6.08 7.03 -9.59
N ALA A 112 -5.43 8.19 -9.80
CA ALA A 112 -4.36 8.67 -8.94
C ALA A 112 -4.86 8.92 -7.49
N GLU A 113 -6.04 9.51 -7.33
CA GLU A 113 -6.64 9.75 -6.02
C GLU A 113 -7.04 8.43 -5.34
N ALA A 114 -7.61 7.49 -6.10
CA ALA A 114 -7.94 6.16 -5.60
C ALA A 114 -6.71 5.47 -5.00
N LEU A 115 -5.55 5.52 -5.69
CA LEU A 115 -4.29 4.94 -5.21
C LEU A 115 -3.66 5.74 -4.06
N HIS A 116 -3.88 7.05 -4.00
CA HIS A 116 -3.32 7.90 -2.95
C HIS A 116 -3.94 7.64 -1.57
N ARG A 117 -5.25 7.39 -1.51
CA ARG A 117 -6.00 7.17 -0.26
C ARG A 117 -5.42 6.04 0.64
N PRO A 118 -5.21 4.80 0.17
CA PRO A 118 -4.64 3.75 1.01
C PRO A 118 -3.23 4.12 1.49
N MET A 119 -2.43 4.85 0.68
CA MET A 119 -1.10 5.29 1.10
C MET A 119 -1.15 6.26 2.28
N VAL A 120 -2.04 7.25 2.24
CA VAL A 120 -2.24 8.19 3.37
C VAL A 120 -2.60 7.43 4.64
N VAL A 121 -3.50 6.44 4.54
CA VAL A 121 -3.83 5.57 5.68
C VAL A 121 -2.62 4.79 6.18
N GLY A 122 -1.83 4.21 5.27
CA GLY A 122 -0.58 3.51 5.61
C GLY A 122 0.42 4.41 6.35
N VAL A 123 0.58 5.65 5.91
CA VAL A 123 1.45 6.65 6.57
C VAL A 123 0.92 7.01 7.96
N LEU A 124 -0.36 7.36 8.08
CA LEU A 124 -0.97 7.71 9.38
C LEU A 124 -0.88 6.55 10.37
N MET A 125 -1.14 5.32 9.92
CA MET A 125 -0.99 4.11 10.71
C MET A 125 0.46 3.90 11.18
N SER A 126 1.43 4.13 10.29
CA SER A 126 2.86 4.01 10.62
C SER A 126 3.30 5.05 11.65
N LEU A 127 2.83 6.30 11.52
CA LEU A 127 3.07 7.37 12.48
C LEU A 127 2.45 7.06 13.84
N LEU A 128 1.22 6.54 13.87
CA LEU A 128 0.57 6.12 15.11
C LEU A 128 1.33 4.98 15.80
N ALA A 129 1.79 3.99 15.04
CA ALA A 129 2.57 2.88 15.57
C ALA A 129 3.93 3.35 16.11
N LEU A 130 4.62 4.24 15.37
CA LEU A 130 5.87 4.84 15.80
C LEU A 130 5.69 5.65 17.10
N TRP A 131 4.64 6.47 17.16
CA TRP A 131 4.29 7.19 18.37
C TRP A 131 4.04 6.24 19.54
N ALA A 132 3.33 5.14 19.33
CA ALA A 132 3.10 4.12 20.35
C ALA A 132 4.39 3.45 20.84
N VAL A 133 5.42 3.28 19.99
CA VAL A 133 6.73 2.75 20.38
C VAL A 133 7.54 3.78 21.19
N VAL A 134 7.53 5.04 20.77
CA VAL A 134 8.35 6.11 21.35
C VAL A 134 7.76 6.62 22.66
N ALA A 135 6.47 6.96 22.66
CA ALA A 135 5.76 7.54 23.80
C ALA A 135 5.15 6.49 24.73
N GLY A 136 4.98 5.25 24.25
CA GLY A 136 4.39 4.18 25.04
C GLY A 136 5.31 3.60 26.12
N PRO A 137 4.78 2.67 26.94
CA PRO A 137 5.55 1.94 27.92
C PRO A 137 6.77 1.26 27.29
N ARG A 138 7.84 1.13 28.07
CA ARG A 138 9.08 0.49 27.59
C ARG A 138 8.76 -0.93 27.05
N PRO A 139 9.10 -1.23 25.78
CA PRO A 139 8.85 -2.56 25.22
C PRO A 139 9.57 -3.68 25.98
N ARG A 140 8.99 -4.87 25.95
CA ARG A 140 9.38 -6.05 26.73
C ARG A 140 10.25 -7.03 25.92
N TYR A 141 9.86 -7.35 24.68
CA TYR A 141 10.57 -8.27 23.79
C TYR A 141 11.85 -7.65 23.20
N GLY A 142 11.76 -6.37 22.84
CA GLY A 142 12.85 -5.64 22.18
C GLY A 142 13.16 -4.30 22.86
N THR A 143 14.21 -3.65 22.37
CA THR A 143 14.42 -2.21 22.63
C THR A 143 13.48 -1.36 21.77
N ARG A 144 13.36 -0.06 22.05
CA ARG A 144 12.63 0.85 21.15
C ARG A 144 13.24 0.88 19.75
N TRP A 145 14.58 0.80 19.66
CA TRP A 145 15.28 0.69 18.38
C TRP A 145 14.99 -0.61 17.63
N PHE A 146 14.87 -1.74 18.34
CA PHE A 146 14.44 -3.00 17.71
C PHE A 146 13.11 -2.81 16.98
N TRP A 147 12.13 -2.23 17.69
CA TRP A 147 10.79 -2.02 17.13
C TRP A 147 10.76 -0.94 16.06
N PHE A 148 11.52 0.15 16.20
CA PHE A 148 11.66 1.17 15.15
C PHE A 148 12.03 0.54 13.80
N TRP A 149 13.06 -0.29 13.77
CA TRP A 149 13.50 -0.93 12.53
C TRP A 149 12.46 -1.92 12.01
N LEU A 150 11.81 -2.65 12.92
CA LEU A 150 10.81 -3.63 12.54
C LEU A 150 9.53 -2.97 12.00
N LEU A 151 9.14 -1.78 12.47
CA LEU A 151 8.01 -1.03 11.93
C LEU A 151 8.18 -0.70 10.44
N SER A 152 9.43 -0.61 9.95
CA SER A 152 9.74 -0.45 8.52
C SER A 152 9.59 -1.73 7.70
N ALA A 153 9.28 -2.87 8.33
CA ALA A 153 9.02 -4.12 7.61
C ALA A 153 7.79 -3.99 6.70
N SER A 154 7.83 -4.69 5.57
CA SER A 154 6.84 -4.58 4.49
C SER A 154 5.41 -4.88 4.96
N LEU A 155 4.43 -4.22 4.32
CA LEU A 155 2.98 -4.43 4.51
C LEU A 155 2.48 -4.23 5.97
N GLY A 156 3.21 -3.47 6.79
CA GLY A 156 2.83 -3.24 8.18
C GLY A 156 2.97 -4.48 9.08
N LEU A 157 3.70 -5.52 8.64
CA LEU A 157 3.92 -6.72 9.43
C LEU A 157 4.61 -6.43 10.77
N GLY A 158 5.52 -5.44 10.79
CA GLY A 158 6.13 -4.98 12.03
C GLY A 158 5.14 -4.34 13.00
N ILE A 159 4.16 -3.58 12.49
CA ILE A 159 3.10 -2.96 13.29
C ILE A 159 2.20 -4.06 13.87
N ALA A 160 1.78 -5.03 13.06
CA ALA A 160 0.98 -6.16 13.51
C ALA A 160 1.71 -6.98 14.59
N TRP A 161 3.00 -7.26 14.38
CA TRP A 161 3.81 -7.97 15.37
C TRP A 161 3.94 -7.13 16.66
N TYR A 162 4.24 -5.84 16.58
CA TYR A 162 4.28 -4.97 17.76
C TYR A 162 2.95 -4.99 18.54
N ALA A 163 1.82 -4.88 17.84
CA ALA A 163 0.51 -4.95 18.45
C ALA A 163 0.28 -6.28 19.20
N VAL A 164 0.57 -7.41 18.56
CA VAL A 164 0.37 -8.73 19.17
C VAL A 164 1.35 -8.98 20.32
N ALA A 165 2.65 -8.80 20.09
CA ALA A 165 3.68 -9.17 21.05
C ALA A 165 3.76 -8.19 22.22
N GLU A 166 3.65 -6.89 21.98
CA GLU A 166 3.81 -5.90 23.04
C GLU A 166 2.49 -5.46 23.62
N LEU A 167 1.43 -5.25 22.82
CA LEU A 167 0.20 -4.59 23.28
C LEU A 167 -0.91 -5.55 23.73
N ILE A 168 -1.12 -6.66 23.01
CA ILE A 168 -2.22 -7.61 23.26
C ILE A 168 -1.78 -8.74 24.19
N ARG A 169 -0.64 -9.39 23.90
CA ARG A 169 -0.23 -10.57 24.66
C ARG A 169 0.18 -10.18 26.07
N THR A 170 -0.50 -10.75 27.06
CA THR A 170 -0.05 -10.74 28.45
C THR A 170 1.24 -11.56 28.53
N PRO A 171 2.34 -11.00 29.06
CA PRO A 171 3.62 -11.68 29.03
C PRO A 171 3.60 -12.86 29.99
N ASP A 172 4.18 -13.97 29.56
CA ASP A 172 4.66 -15.01 30.48
C ASP A 172 5.69 -14.38 31.44
N GLU A 173 5.69 -14.79 32.71
CA GLU A 173 6.55 -14.21 33.77
C GLU A 173 8.05 -14.32 33.47
N ARG A 174 8.45 -15.22 32.56
CA ARG A 174 9.85 -15.37 32.14
C ARG A 174 10.27 -14.18 31.28
N ARG A 175 11.11 -13.31 31.87
CA ARG A 175 11.74 -12.18 31.17
C ARG A 175 12.54 -12.68 29.96
N PRO A 176 12.06 -12.50 28.71
CA PRO A 176 12.86 -12.88 27.56
C PRO A 176 14.09 -11.97 27.47
N ARG A 177 15.21 -12.50 26.98
CA ARG A 177 16.40 -11.69 26.68
C ARG A 177 16.00 -10.61 25.67
N ARG A 178 16.15 -9.34 26.06
CA ARG A 178 15.76 -8.18 25.24
C ARG A 178 16.59 -8.17 23.95
N ARG A 179 15.91 -8.16 22.80
CA ARG A 179 16.57 -8.03 21.49
C ARG A 179 17.08 -6.60 21.27
N SER A 180 18.28 -6.50 20.69
CA SER A 180 18.97 -5.25 20.41
C SER A 180 18.38 -4.54 19.17
N GLY A 181 18.79 -3.29 18.93
CA GLY A 181 18.39 -2.58 17.71
C GLY A 181 18.87 -3.28 16.44
N LEU A 182 20.09 -3.83 16.45
CA LEU A 182 20.66 -4.57 15.32
C LEU A 182 19.84 -5.82 14.98
N ASP A 183 19.37 -6.55 16.00
CA ASP A 183 18.50 -7.71 15.79
C ASP A 183 17.21 -7.31 15.06
N GLY A 184 16.66 -6.13 15.39
CA GLY A 184 15.44 -5.60 14.77
C GLY A 184 15.68 -5.22 13.32
N PHE A 185 16.82 -4.58 13.03
CA PHE A 185 17.24 -4.27 11.67
C PHE A 185 17.38 -5.53 10.80
N VAL A 186 18.13 -6.53 11.27
CA VAL A 186 18.32 -7.79 10.53
C VAL A 186 16.99 -8.52 10.36
N THR A 187 16.16 -8.60 11.41
CA THR A 187 14.84 -9.24 11.33
C THR A 187 13.94 -8.54 10.31
N GLY A 188 13.89 -7.20 10.33
CA GLY A 188 13.12 -6.41 9.38
C GLY A 188 13.56 -6.64 7.94
N LEU A 189 14.87 -6.64 7.69
CA LEU A 189 15.45 -6.90 6.37
C LEU A 189 15.09 -8.30 5.85
N VAL A 190 15.22 -9.34 6.69
CA VAL A 190 14.86 -10.72 6.32
C VAL A 190 13.38 -10.85 6.00
N ILE A 191 12.49 -10.25 6.80
CA ILE A 191 11.05 -10.25 6.54
C ILE A 191 10.75 -9.55 5.22
N SER A 192 11.29 -8.34 5.00
CA SER A 192 11.05 -7.58 3.78
C SER A 192 11.57 -8.30 2.54
N ALA A 193 12.76 -8.90 2.61
CA ALA A 193 13.32 -9.71 1.53
C ALA A 193 12.45 -10.95 1.25
N GLY A 194 11.99 -11.65 2.29
CA GLY A 194 11.11 -12.80 2.17
C GLY A 194 9.76 -12.46 1.51
N VAL A 195 9.14 -11.35 1.92
CA VAL A 195 7.90 -10.85 1.31
C VAL A 195 8.14 -10.45 -0.16
N GLY A 196 9.23 -9.75 -0.44
CA GLY A 196 9.58 -9.36 -1.82
C GLY A 196 9.79 -10.56 -2.73
N ALA A 197 10.53 -11.58 -2.26
CA ALA A 197 10.73 -12.82 -2.99
C ALA A 197 9.42 -13.57 -3.23
N MET A 198 8.54 -13.65 -2.21
CA MET A 198 7.22 -14.27 -2.34
C MET A 198 6.35 -13.55 -3.38
N LEU A 199 6.29 -12.22 -3.34
CA LEU A 199 5.52 -11.44 -4.33
C LEU A 199 6.07 -11.59 -5.74
N TRP A 200 7.40 -11.59 -5.89
CA TRP A 200 8.04 -11.82 -7.18
C TRP A 200 7.69 -13.19 -7.77
N LEU A 201 7.72 -14.25 -6.95
CA LEU A 201 7.31 -15.59 -7.37
C LEU A 201 5.83 -15.66 -7.78
N LEU A 202 4.94 -14.96 -7.07
CA LEU A 202 3.51 -14.92 -7.39
C LEU A 202 3.19 -14.12 -8.66
N GLN A 203 4.08 -13.23 -9.10
CA GLN A 203 3.91 -12.44 -10.34
C GLN A 203 4.48 -13.14 -11.58
N GLY A 204 5.41 -14.08 -11.40
CA GLY A 204 6.06 -14.80 -12.50
C GLY A 204 5.37 -16.12 -12.89
N LEU A 205 4.31 -16.52 -12.18
CA LEU A 205 3.45 -17.68 -12.45
C LEU A 205 2.11 -17.20 -13.02
#